data_AF-A0A7S3TQS1-F1
#
_entry.id   AF-A0A7S3TQS1-F1
#
_cell.length_a   1.000
_cell.length_b   1.000
_cell.length_c   1.000
_cell.angle_alpha   90.00
_cell.angle_beta   90.00
_cell.angle_gamma   90.00
#
_symmetry.space_group_name_H-M   'P 1'
#
loop_
_entity.id
_entity.type
_entity.pdbx_description
1 polymer ?
#
loop_
_entity_poly.entity_id
_entity_poly.type
_entity_poly.pdbx_seq_one_letter_code
_entity_poly.pdbx_strand_id
1 'polypeptide(L)'
;MVELLDQLELLDPLSSAEAKARLGSLDPSEQFQHFATLYIRYLQIFRKLEESYDQMVHPQKRIDIRKSLDGVMGRLLEVREILVEKNKGINYINLDDVLVDLKLSPEELEVPVPKYFVESQAKALTEREKLLDALLEQNPNLRDNEDEDPFDSMSVDQ
;
A
#
# COMPACT_ATOMS: atom_id res chain seq x y z
N MET A 1 -16.17 -19.05 -23.37
CA MET A 1 -16.40 -17.71 -22.80
C MET A 1 -16.48 -17.95 -21.30
N VAL A 2 -15.49 -17.52 -20.52
CA VAL A 2 -15.50 -17.75 -19.06
C VAL A 2 -16.59 -16.85 -18.48
N GLU A 3 -17.52 -17.40 -17.70
CA GLU A 3 -18.63 -16.61 -17.16
C GLU A 3 -18.13 -15.63 -16.08
N LEU A 4 -18.86 -14.53 -15.86
CA LEU A 4 -18.52 -13.54 -14.82
C LEU A 4 -18.44 -14.16 -13.42
N LEU A 5 -19.25 -15.20 -13.18
CA LEU A 5 -19.22 -15.97 -11.93
C LEU A 5 -17.89 -16.72 -11.78
N ASP A 6 -17.44 -17.41 -12.83
CA ASP A 6 -16.15 -18.12 -12.84
C ASP A 6 -14.98 -17.15 -12.63
N GLN A 7 -15.05 -15.94 -13.20
CA GLN A 7 -14.05 -14.91 -12.96
C GLN A 7 -14.05 -14.45 -11.50
N LEU A 8 -15.23 -14.24 -10.91
CA LEU A 8 -15.35 -13.86 -9.51
C LEU A 8 -14.80 -14.94 -8.58
N GLU A 9 -15.10 -16.22 -8.85
CA GLU A 9 -14.57 -17.36 -8.10
C GLU A 9 -13.04 -17.48 -8.20
N LEU A 10 -12.44 -17.08 -9.33
CA LEU A 10 -10.99 -17.03 -9.51
C LEU A 10 -10.33 -15.85 -8.78
N LEU A 11 -11.02 -14.73 -8.60
CA LEU A 11 -10.50 -13.53 -7.94
C LEU A 11 -10.75 -13.51 -6.43
N ASP A 12 -11.79 -14.20 -5.97
CA ASP A 12 -12.08 -14.41 -4.56
C ASP A 12 -12.48 -15.87 -4.29
N PRO A 13 -11.51 -16.78 -4.18
CA PRO A 13 -11.78 -18.21 -3.99
C PRO A 13 -12.41 -18.53 -2.63
N LEU A 14 -12.50 -17.55 -1.72
CA LEU A 14 -13.22 -17.66 -0.45
C LEU A 14 -14.69 -17.20 -0.53
N SER A 15 -15.12 -16.63 -1.65
CA SER A 15 -16.46 -16.04 -1.83
C SER A 15 -17.57 -17.09 -1.92
N SER A 16 -17.29 -18.21 -2.59
CA SER A 16 -18.25 -19.30 -2.83
C SER A 16 -17.80 -20.57 -2.12
N ALA A 17 -18.75 -21.34 -1.59
CA ALA A 17 -18.47 -22.63 -0.96
C ALA A 17 -17.84 -23.63 -1.96
N GLU A 18 -18.21 -23.55 -3.23
CA GLU A 18 -17.65 -24.38 -4.30
C GLU A 18 -16.22 -23.98 -4.62
N ALA A 19 -15.94 -22.68 -4.75
CA ALA A 19 -14.60 -22.16 -4.97
C ALA A 19 -13.65 -22.52 -3.82
N LYS A 20 -14.13 -22.42 -2.58
CA LYS A 20 -13.38 -22.81 -1.38
C LYS A 20 -13.11 -24.32 -1.34
N ALA A 21 -14.07 -25.15 -1.74
CA ALA A 21 -13.90 -26.59 -1.83
C ALA A 21 -12.88 -26.97 -2.92
N ARG A 22 -12.92 -26.31 -4.08
CA ARG A 22 -11.94 -26.48 -5.17
C ARG A 22 -10.54 -26.11 -4.69
N LEU A 23 -10.37 -24.93 -4.09
CA LEU A 23 -9.08 -24.50 -3.55
C LEU A 23 -8.56 -25.45 -2.47
N GLY A 24 -9.44 -25.90 -1.58
CA GLY A 24 -9.08 -26.87 -0.52
C GLY A 24 -8.69 -28.26 -1.04
N SER A 25 -9.04 -28.60 -2.28
CA SER A 25 -8.64 -29.85 -2.92
C SER A 25 -7.27 -29.80 -3.61
N LEU A 26 -6.74 -28.60 -3.86
CA LEU A 26 -5.43 -28.40 -4.48
C LEU A 26 -4.29 -28.63 -3.48
N ASP A 27 -3.11 -28.93 -4.01
CA ASP A 27 -1.92 -29.07 -3.18
C ASP A 27 -1.55 -27.73 -2.51
N PRO A 28 -0.95 -27.72 -1.31
CA PRO A 28 -0.57 -26.49 -0.63
C PRO A 28 0.31 -25.55 -1.46
N SER A 29 1.16 -26.13 -2.32
CA SER A 29 2.00 -25.38 -3.27
C SER A 29 1.16 -24.68 -4.34
N GLU A 30 0.14 -25.34 -4.89
CA GLU A 30 -0.74 -24.77 -5.89
C GLU A 30 -1.63 -23.67 -5.30
N GLN A 31 -2.11 -23.87 -4.07
CA GLN A 31 -2.84 -22.83 -3.33
C GLN A 31 -1.98 -21.59 -3.13
N PHE A 32 -0.72 -21.77 -2.72
CA PHE A 32 0.23 -20.66 -2.56
C PHE A 32 0.47 -19.93 -3.89
N GLN A 33 0.75 -20.68 -4.97
CA GLN A 33 0.96 -20.13 -6.31
C GLN A 33 -0.24 -19.33 -6.82
N HIS A 34 -1.47 -19.81 -6.55
CA HIS A 34 -2.70 -19.11 -6.88
C HIS A 34 -2.80 -17.75 -6.17
N PHE A 35 -2.61 -17.71 -4.84
CA PHE A 35 -2.64 -16.45 -4.09
C PHE A 35 -1.48 -15.52 -4.44
N ALA A 36 -0.31 -16.06 -4.75
CA ALA A 36 0.85 -15.30 -5.18
C ALA A 36 0.56 -14.58 -6.51
N THR A 37 -0.06 -15.30 -7.45
CA THR A 37 -0.51 -14.73 -8.72
C THR A 37 -1.57 -13.64 -8.50
N LEU A 38 -2.54 -13.87 -7.59
CA LEU A 38 -3.55 -12.87 -7.26
C LEU A 38 -2.93 -11.61 -6.65
N TYR A 39 -1.99 -11.76 -5.72
CA TYR A 39 -1.29 -10.64 -5.09
C TYR A 39 -0.62 -9.75 -6.14
N ILE A 40 0.15 -10.35 -7.06
CA ILE A 40 0.83 -9.63 -8.14
C ILE A 40 -0.18 -8.92 -9.06
N ARG A 41 -1.28 -9.57 -9.42
CA ARG A 41 -2.32 -8.94 -10.26
C ARG A 41 -2.97 -7.74 -9.58
N TYR A 42 -3.29 -7.85 -8.28
CA TYR A 42 -3.82 -6.72 -7.52
C TYR A 42 -2.80 -5.58 -7.42
N LEU A 43 -1.51 -5.90 -7.29
CA LEU A 43 -0.44 -4.90 -7.28
C LEU A 43 -0.33 -4.16 -8.62
N GLN A 44 -0.46 -4.86 -9.74
CA GLN A 44 -0.49 -4.24 -11.07
C GLN A 44 -1.73 -3.33 -11.25
N ILE A 45 -2.90 -3.75 -10.76
CA ILE A 45 -4.11 -2.93 -10.78
C ILE A 45 -3.91 -1.68 -9.92
N PHE A 46 -3.35 -1.84 -8.72
CA PHE A 46 -3.05 -0.74 -7.81
C PHE A 46 -2.17 0.31 -8.47
N ARG A 47 -1.07 -0.09 -9.11
CA ARG A 47 -0.17 0.82 -9.84
C ARG A 47 -0.89 1.60 -10.93
N LYS A 48 -1.69 0.92 -11.76
CA LYS A 48 -2.47 1.57 -12.83
C LYS A 48 -3.49 2.56 -12.30
N LEU A 49 -4.14 2.23 -11.17
CA LEU A 49 -5.07 3.14 -10.51
C LEU A 49 -4.36 4.34 -9.88
N GLU A 50 -3.14 4.15 -9.35
CA GLU A 50 -2.33 5.23 -8.78
C GLU A 50 -1.92 6.22 -9.86
N GLU A 51 -1.40 5.72 -10.99
CA GLU A 51 -1.08 6.53 -12.17
C GLU A 51 -2.33 7.25 -12.69
N SER A 52 -3.46 6.54 -12.77
CA SER A 52 -4.74 7.14 -13.19
C SER A 52 -5.21 8.23 -12.23
N TYR A 53 -5.00 8.07 -10.92
CA TYR A 53 -5.36 9.06 -9.91
C TYR A 53 -4.52 10.33 -10.05
N ASP A 54 -3.21 10.16 -10.27
CA ASP A 54 -2.27 11.25 -10.47
C ASP A 54 -2.56 12.06 -11.74
N GLN A 55 -2.84 11.37 -12.85
CA GLN A 55 -3.12 12.02 -14.14
C GLN A 55 -4.57 12.53 -14.26
N MET A 56 -5.43 12.30 -13.26
CA MET A 56 -6.83 12.71 -13.31
C MET A 56 -7.01 14.20 -12.98
N VAL A 57 -7.29 14.99 -14.02
CA VAL A 57 -7.54 16.43 -13.88
C VAL A 57 -8.93 16.74 -13.31
N HIS A 58 -9.93 15.88 -13.54
CA HIS A 58 -11.32 16.17 -13.14
C HIS A 58 -11.57 15.77 -11.67
N PRO A 59 -11.88 16.71 -10.75
CA PRO A 59 -11.93 16.43 -9.31
C PRO A 59 -12.93 15.34 -8.93
N GLN A 60 -14.11 15.33 -9.56
CA GLN A 60 -15.14 14.32 -9.30
C GLN A 60 -14.64 12.89 -9.60
N LYS A 61 -14.04 12.68 -10.77
CA LYS A 61 -13.52 11.37 -11.17
C LYS A 61 -12.32 10.96 -10.30
N ARG A 62 -11.52 11.94 -9.87
CA ARG A 62 -10.37 11.72 -8.98
C ARG A 62 -10.81 11.15 -7.62
N ILE A 63 -11.95 11.61 -7.09
CA ILE A 63 -12.54 11.05 -5.86
C ILE A 63 -12.96 9.58 -6.05
N ASP A 64 -13.57 9.26 -7.18
CA ASP A 64 -14.02 7.89 -7.45
C ASP A 64 -12.84 6.92 -7.63
N ILE A 65 -11.79 7.33 -8.34
CA ILE A 65 -10.55 6.55 -8.46
C ILE A 65 -9.90 6.34 -7.09
N ARG A 66 -9.89 7.36 -6.23
CA ARG A 66 -9.38 7.21 -4.85
C ARG A 66 -10.12 6.12 -4.08
N LYS A 67 -11.46 6.08 -4.15
CA LYS A 67 -12.23 5.03 -3.46
C LYS A 67 -11.87 3.65 -3.99
N SER A 68 -11.68 3.51 -5.30
CA SER A 68 -11.21 2.26 -5.90
C SER A 68 -9.79 1.89 -5.44
N LEU A 69 -8.88 2.86 -5.32
CA LEU A 69 -7.54 2.65 -4.76
C LEU A 69 -7.60 2.12 -3.32
N ASP A 70 -8.39 2.78 -2.45
CA ASP A 70 -8.60 2.35 -1.06
C ASP A 70 -9.11 0.89 -0.99
N GLY A 71 -10.06 0.52 -1.85
CA GLY A 71 -10.57 -0.85 -1.94
C GLY A 71 -9.53 -1.88 -2.42
N VAL A 72 -8.74 -1.53 -3.45
CA VAL A 72 -7.68 -2.41 -3.97
C VAL A 72 -6.56 -2.59 -2.95
N MET A 73 -6.18 -1.54 -2.20
CA MET A 73 -5.20 -1.68 -1.11
C MET A 73 -5.69 -2.59 0.01
N GLY A 74 -6.95 -2.46 0.42
CA GLY A 74 -7.55 -3.38 1.39
C GLY A 74 -7.43 -4.83 0.92
N ARG A 75 -7.82 -5.09 -0.33
CA ARG A 75 -7.70 -6.42 -0.93
C ARG A 75 -6.25 -6.92 -1.02
N LEU A 76 -5.30 -6.05 -1.32
CA LEU A 76 -3.88 -6.39 -1.40
C LEU A 76 -3.32 -6.81 -0.04
N LEU A 77 -3.74 -6.15 1.04
CA LEU A 77 -3.38 -6.51 2.41
C LEU A 77 -4.01 -7.83 2.84
N GLU A 78 -5.28 -8.07 2.52
CA GLU A 78 -5.95 -9.35 2.78
C GLU A 78 -5.24 -10.52 2.10
N VAL A 79 -4.93 -10.39 0.80
CA VAL A 79 -4.24 -11.45 0.05
C VAL A 79 -2.82 -11.66 0.60
N ARG A 80 -2.14 -10.59 1.00
CA ARG A 80 -0.82 -10.71 1.65
C ARG A 80 -0.90 -11.48 2.96
N GLU A 81 -1.90 -11.23 3.78
CA GLU A 81 -2.09 -11.96 5.04
C GLU A 81 -2.32 -13.46 4.78
N ILE A 82 -3.16 -13.79 3.80
CA ILE A 82 -3.38 -15.18 3.39
C ILE A 82 -2.07 -15.83 2.93
N LEU A 83 -1.24 -15.13 2.15
CA LEU A 83 0.07 -15.64 1.72
C LEU A 83 1.00 -15.92 2.90
N VAL A 84 1.04 -15.03 3.90
CA VAL A 84 1.84 -15.24 5.12
C VAL A 84 1.34 -16.47 5.89
N GLU A 85 0.03 -16.64 6.03
CA GLU A 85 -0.58 -17.82 6.66
C GLU A 85 -0.15 -19.12 5.95
N LYS A 86 -0.23 -19.14 4.61
CA LYS A 86 0.19 -20.30 3.81
C LYS A 86 1.71 -20.52 3.83
N ASN A 87 2.49 -19.47 4.07
CA ASN A 87 3.93 -19.51 4.27
C ASN A 87 4.35 -19.79 5.72
N LYS A 88 3.54 -20.55 6.47
CA LYS A 88 3.82 -20.94 7.88
C LYS A 88 4.01 -19.74 8.83
N GLY A 89 3.40 -18.60 8.53
CA GLY A 89 3.50 -17.38 9.34
C GLY A 89 4.77 -16.57 9.12
N ILE A 90 5.57 -16.88 8.09
CA ILE A 90 6.79 -16.14 7.77
C ILE A 90 6.43 -14.97 6.85
N ASN A 91 6.75 -13.75 7.28
CA ASN A 91 6.46 -12.51 6.54
C ASN A 91 7.23 -12.37 5.22
N TYR A 92 8.36 -13.07 5.08
CA TYR A 92 9.13 -13.10 3.84
C TYR A 92 8.55 -14.15 2.89
N ILE A 93 8.00 -13.67 1.76
CA ILE A 93 7.36 -14.49 0.74
C ILE A 93 8.27 -14.48 -0.49
N ASN A 94 8.77 -15.64 -0.92
CA ASN A 94 9.50 -15.75 -2.18
C ASN A 94 8.48 -15.84 -3.33
N LEU A 95 8.62 -14.93 -4.31
CA LEU A 95 7.73 -14.82 -5.47
C LEU A 95 8.47 -15.04 -6.79
N ASP A 96 9.73 -15.52 -6.74
CA ASP A 96 10.61 -15.57 -7.92
C ASP A 96 10.05 -16.50 -9.00
N ASP A 97 9.57 -17.68 -8.60
CA ASP A 97 8.95 -18.65 -9.52
C ASP A 97 7.72 -18.05 -10.22
N VAL A 98 6.89 -17.32 -9.44
CA VAL A 98 5.66 -16.68 -9.94
C VAL A 98 6.01 -15.55 -10.91
N LEU A 99 7.06 -14.78 -10.62
CA LEU A 99 7.55 -13.73 -11.52
C LEU A 99 8.05 -14.29 -12.84
N VAL A 100 8.79 -15.41 -12.80
CA VAL A 100 9.28 -16.10 -14.00
C VAL A 100 8.11 -16.58 -14.86
N ASP A 101 7.12 -17.22 -14.24
CA ASP A 101 5.92 -17.71 -14.93
C ASP A 101 5.12 -16.59 -15.59
N LEU A 102 4.98 -15.45 -14.90
CA LEU A 102 4.29 -14.27 -15.41
C LEU A 102 5.16 -13.40 -16.34
N LYS A 103 6.45 -13.74 -16.51
CA LYS A 103 7.45 -12.98 -17.30
C LYS A 103 7.57 -11.52 -16.88
N LEU A 104 7.55 -11.28 -15.57
CA LEU A 104 7.62 -9.94 -14.99
C LEU A 104 9.02 -9.61 -14.46
N SER A 105 9.35 -8.32 -14.46
CA SER A 105 10.55 -7.80 -13.80
C SER A 105 10.34 -7.72 -12.28
N PRO A 106 11.37 -7.92 -11.44
CA PRO A 106 11.27 -7.70 -9.99
C PRO A 106 10.85 -6.27 -9.63
N GLU A 107 11.11 -5.29 -10.50
CA GLU A 107 10.63 -3.91 -10.35
C GLU A 107 9.10 -3.83 -10.31
N GLU A 108 8.37 -4.84 -10.79
CA GLU A 108 6.90 -4.89 -10.70
C GLU A 108 6.36 -5.19 -9.29
N LEU A 109 7.21 -5.69 -8.37
CA LEU A 109 6.83 -5.96 -6.99
C LEU A 109 6.92 -4.77 -6.05
N GLU A 110 7.49 -3.64 -6.49
CA GLU A 110 7.55 -2.44 -5.65
C GLU A 110 6.15 -1.87 -5.39
N VAL A 111 5.85 -1.52 -4.15
CA VAL A 111 4.55 -0.91 -3.82
C VAL A 111 4.74 0.61 -3.84
N PRO A 112 4.20 1.34 -4.84
CA PRO A 112 4.33 2.79 -4.85
C PRO A 112 3.53 3.41 -3.69
N VAL A 113 4.04 4.53 -3.16
CA VAL A 113 3.32 5.33 -2.15
C VAL A 113 2.29 6.19 -2.88
N PRO A 114 0.97 6.04 -2.62
CA PRO A 114 -0.03 6.81 -3.35
C PRO A 114 0.08 8.31 -3.07
N LYS A 115 0.10 9.13 -4.13
CA LYS A 115 0.31 10.59 -4.00
C LYS A 115 -0.72 11.30 -3.14
N TYR A 116 -1.96 10.82 -3.10
CA TYR A 116 -2.99 11.45 -2.25
C TYR A 116 -2.70 11.33 -0.76
N PHE A 117 -1.89 10.37 -0.31
CA PHE A 117 -1.46 10.32 1.09
C PHE A 117 -0.66 11.57 1.45
N VAL A 118 0.24 11.99 0.56
CA VAL A 118 1.04 13.21 0.74
C VAL A 118 0.16 14.45 0.65
N GLU A 119 -0.70 14.55 -0.35
CA GLU A 119 -1.61 15.69 -0.53
C GLU A 119 -2.60 15.85 0.62
N SER A 120 -3.14 14.74 1.13
CA SER A 120 -4.10 14.76 2.24
C SER A 120 -3.46 15.23 3.54
N GLN A 121 -2.20 14.87 3.77
CA GLN A 121 -1.43 15.29 4.94
C GLN A 121 -1.03 16.76 4.88
N ALA A 122 -0.78 17.32 3.70
CA ALA A 122 -0.39 18.72 3.54
C ALA A 122 -1.37 19.68 4.24
N LYS A 123 -2.68 19.45 4.10
CA LYS A 123 -3.70 20.29 4.77
C LYS A 123 -3.61 20.20 6.30
N ALA A 124 -3.51 18.98 6.84
CA ALA A 124 -3.41 18.75 8.27
C ALA A 124 -2.10 19.33 8.86
N LEU A 125 -1.00 19.25 8.11
CA LEU A 125 0.28 19.86 8.48
C LEU A 125 0.16 21.38 8.52
N THR A 126 -0.41 22.01 7.50
CA THR A 126 -0.64 23.46 7.49
C THR A 126 -1.56 23.92 8.62
N GLU A 127 -2.59 23.15 8.96
CA GLU A 127 -3.47 23.44 10.11
C GLU A 127 -2.70 23.34 11.44
N ARG A 128 -1.83 22.33 11.57
CA ARG A 128 -0.98 22.15 12.76
C ARG A 128 0.07 23.25 12.88
N GLU A 129 0.69 23.67 11.77
CA GLU A 129 1.63 24.80 11.73
C GLU A 129 0.95 26.08 12.21
N LYS A 130 -0.24 26.40 11.69
CA LYS A 130 -1.00 27.58 12.15
C LYS A 130 -1.34 27.53 13.64
N LEU A 131 -1.64 26.34 14.17
CA LEU A 131 -1.90 26.16 15.60
C LEU A 131 -0.62 26.41 16.40
N LEU A 132 0.51 25.86 15.95
CA LEU A 132 1.82 26.09 16.57
C LEU A 132 2.20 27.57 16.58
N ASP A 133 2.05 28.27 15.45
CA ASP A 133 2.29 29.71 15.33
C ASP A 133 1.44 30.49 16.34
N ALA A 134 0.14 30.17 16.44
CA ALA A 134 -0.76 30.80 17.40
C ALA A 134 -0.38 30.52 18.87
N LEU A 135 0.10 29.31 19.19
CA LEU A 135 0.57 28.98 20.54
C LEU A 135 1.88 29.68 20.90
N LEU A 136 2.79 29.82 19.92
CA LEU A 136 4.06 30.54 20.07
C LEU A 136 3.83 32.05 20.23
N GLU A 137 2.86 32.63 19.51
CA GLU A 137 2.43 34.02 19.71
C GLU A 137 1.83 34.26 21.10
N GLN A 138 1.08 33.28 21.64
CA GLN A 138 0.51 33.35 22.99
C GLN A 138 1.54 33.11 24.11
N ASN A 139 2.64 32.41 23.80
CA ASN A 139 3.69 32.06 24.75
C ASN A 139 5.07 32.42 24.19
N PRO A 140 5.41 33.73 24.12
CA PRO A 140 6.65 34.20 23.50
C PRO A 140 7.92 33.62 24.15
N ASN A 141 7.85 33.23 25.43
CA ASN A 141 8.97 32.59 26.16
C ASN A 141 9.39 31.22 25.61
N LEU A 142 8.58 30.58 24.75
CA LEU A 142 8.94 29.32 24.09
C LEU A 142 9.77 29.51 22.83
N ARG A 143 9.78 30.73 22.27
CA ARG A 143 10.40 31.05 20.99
C ARG A 143 11.92 31.26 21.10
N ASP A 144 12.40 31.58 22.29
CA ASP A 144 13.81 31.92 22.57
C ASP A 144 14.66 30.73 23.06
N ASN A 145 14.17 29.48 22.97
CA ASN A 145 14.96 28.27 23.33
C ASN A 145 15.66 27.64 22.12
N GLU A 146 15.75 28.35 21.01
CA GLU A 146 16.61 28.01 19.88
C GLU A 146 17.77 29.01 19.91
N ASP A 147 18.96 28.56 20.36
CA ASP A 147 20.30 29.12 20.05
C ASP A 147 21.38 28.69 21.08
N GLU A 148 21.26 27.52 21.73
CA GLU A 148 22.44 26.84 22.27
C GLU A 148 22.57 25.48 21.60
N ASP A 149 23.22 25.47 20.44
CA ASP A 149 23.71 24.24 19.84
C ASP A 149 24.77 23.65 20.80
N PRO A 150 24.53 22.50 21.47
CA PRO A 150 25.40 22.02 22.56
C PRO A 150 26.84 21.73 22.10
N PHE A 151 27.06 21.68 20.79
CA PHE A 151 28.33 21.36 20.15
C PHE A 151 29.19 22.58 19.81
N ASP A 152 28.67 23.81 19.87
CA ASP A 152 29.45 25.02 19.54
C ASP A 152 30.42 25.44 20.67
N SER A 153 30.24 24.88 21.87
CA SER A 153 31.11 25.12 23.04
C SER A 153 32.38 24.27 23.10
N MET A 154 32.55 23.29 22.19
CA MET A 154 33.76 22.47 22.13
C MET A 154 34.74 23.06 21.12
N SER A 155 35.33 24.23 21.42
CA SER A 155 36.59 24.59 20.80
C SER A 155 37.64 23.58 21.29
N VAL A 156 38.07 22.69 20.40
CA VAL A 156 39.24 21.85 20.65
C VAL A 156 40.45 22.79 20.62
N ASP A 157 40.82 23.30 21.79
CA ASP A 157 42.12 23.93 21.98
C ASP A 157 43.20 22.90 21.60
N GLN A 158 44.08 23.32 20.69
CA GLN A 158 45.20 22.55 20.13
C GLN A 158 46.23 22.16 21.18
#